data_AF-A0A7X8MKZ3-F1
#
_entry.id   AF-A0A7X8MKZ3-F1
#
_cell.length_a   1.000
_cell.length_b   1.000
_cell.length_c   1.000
_cell.angle_alpha   90.00
_cell.angle_beta   90.00
_cell.angle_gamma   90.00
#
_symmetry.space_group_name_H-M   'P 1'
#
loop_
_entity.id
_entity.type
_entity.pdbx_description
1 polymer ?
#
loop_
_entity_poly.entity_id
_entity_poly.type
_entity_poly.pdbx_seq_one_letter_code
_entity_poly.pdbx_strand_id
1 'polypeptide(L)'
;SIAKRLEHRYPKAATSLSEGLEETLTVHRLKIPGLLRETLCSTNPMESANSACRGIIRRVSNFKDGEMALRHAAAGFMGAERGFNRVRGYKHMGVLLAMLEINTGDQTVVKTA
;
A
#
# COMPACT_ATOMS: atom_id res chain seq x y z
N SER A 1 1.83 -21.65 -14.68
CA SER A 1 1.69 -20.45 -13.83
C SER A 1 2.43 -20.64 -12.52
N ILE A 2 2.97 -19.56 -11.94
CA ILE A 2 3.59 -19.58 -10.59
C ILE A 2 2.55 -20.02 -9.54
N ALA A 3 1.30 -19.59 -9.67
CA ALA A 3 0.21 -19.99 -8.77
C ALA A 3 0.05 -21.52 -8.70
N LYS A 4 0.03 -22.18 -9.86
CA LYS A 4 -0.09 -23.65 -9.97
C LYS A 4 1.03 -24.42 -9.26
N ARG A 5 2.24 -23.83 -9.18
CA ARG A 5 3.37 -24.43 -8.45
C ARG A 5 3.23 -24.29 -6.94
N LEU A 6 2.47 -23.29 -6.47
CA LEU A 6 2.23 -23.00 -5.06
C LEU A 6 1.01 -23.76 -4.50
N GLU A 7 0.07 -24.20 -5.35
CA GLU A 7 -1.20 -24.83 -4.94
C GLU A 7 -1.05 -25.94 -3.89
N HIS A 8 -0.07 -26.83 -4.05
CA HIS A 8 0.09 -27.98 -3.15
C HIS A 8 0.62 -27.58 -1.76
N ARG A 9 1.62 -26.69 -1.68
CA ARG A 9 2.30 -26.35 -0.42
C ARG A 9 1.74 -25.09 0.24
N TYR A 10 1.19 -24.17 -0.54
CA TYR A 10 0.71 -22.86 -0.09
C TYR A 10 -0.58 -22.46 -0.84
N PRO A 11 -1.71 -23.16 -0.63
CA PRO A 11 -2.94 -22.94 -1.38
C PRO A 11 -3.46 -21.50 -1.25
N LYS A 12 -3.42 -20.91 -0.05
CA LYS A 12 -3.82 -19.51 0.16
C LYS A 12 -2.95 -18.52 -0.60
N ALA A 13 -1.64 -18.76 -0.67
CA ALA A 13 -0.73 -17.88 -1.42
C ALA A 13 -0.95 -18.00 -2.92
N ALA A 14 -1.28 -19.20 -3.43
CA ALA A 14 -1.66 -19.40 -4.82
C ALA A 14 -2.96 -18.64 -5.17
N THR A 15 -3.95 -18.65 -4.27
CA THR A 15 -5.16 -17.84 -4.39
C THR A 15 -4.84 -16.35 -4.42
N SER A 16 -4.11 -15.81 -3.43
CA SER A 16 -3.74 -14.39 -3.42
C SER A 16 -2.95 -13.95 -4.65
N LEU A 17 -2.07 -14.80 -5.17
CA LEU A 17 -1.35 -14.52 -6.41
C LEU A 17 -2.30 -14.49 -7.62
N SER A 18 -3.26 -15.40 -7.67
CA SER A 18 -4.24 -15.44 -8.76
C SER A 18 -5.21 -14.26 -8.72
N GLU A 19 -5.50 -13.75 -7.52
CA GLU A 19 -6.37 -12.59 -7.29
C GLU A 19 -5.68 -11.25 -7.54
N GLY A 20 -4.39 -11.12 -7.23
CA GLY A 20 -3.74 -9.80 -7.10
C GLY A 20 -2.38 -9.65 -7.78
N LEU A 21 -1.93 -10.60 -8.63
CA LEU A 21 -0.63 -10.52 -9.28
C LEU A 21 -0.53 -9.32 -10.23
N GLU A 22 -1.57 -9.04 -10.99
CA GLU A 22 -1.58 -7.95 -11.96
C GLU A 22 -1.45 -6.59 -11.24
N GLU A 23 -2.24 -6.40 -10.19
CA GLU A 23 -2.21 -5.22 -9.33
C GLU A 23 -0.84 -5.04 -8.69
N THR A 24 -0.24 -6.13 -8.19
CA THR A 24 1.11 -6.11 -7.58
C THR A 24 2.18 -5.68 -8.59
N LEU A 25 2.02 -6.01 -9.88
CA LEU A 25 2.95 -5.63 -10.94
C LEU A 25 2.71 -4.22 -11.51
N THR A 26 1.65 -3.52 -11.08
CA THR A 26 1.30 -2.18 -11.60
C THR A 26 2.45 -1.20 -11.51
N VAL A 27 3.12 -1.11 -10.36
CA VAL A 27 4.27 -0.20 -10.17
C VAL A 27 5.41 -0.50 -11.15
N HIS A 28 5.62 -1.78 -11.48
CA HIS A 28 6.60 -2.20 -12.48
C HIS A 28 6.15 -1.79 -13.89
N ARG A 29 4.87 -1.97 -14.23
CA ARG A 29 4.28 -1.61 -15.54
C ARG A 29 4.29 -0.10 -15.79
N LEU A 30 4.06 0.71 -14.76
CA LEU A 30 4.15 2.17 -14.81
C LEU A 30 5.59 2.68 -14.97
N LYS A 31 6.61 1.80 -14.90
CA LYS A 31 8.04 2.10 -15.13
C LYS A 31 8.56 3.29 -14.32
N ILE A 32 8.08 3.45 -13.09
CA ILE A 32 8.48 4.54 -12.21
C ILE A 32 9.96 4.34 -11.83
N PRO A 33 10.86 5.34 -12.04
CA PRO A 33 12.27 5.18 -11.70
C PRO A 33 12.59 5.58 -10.25
N GLY A 34 13.72 5.05 -9.77
CA GLY A 34 14.39 5.54 -8.56
C GLY A 34 13.67 5.30 -7.23
N LEU A 35 13.90 6.19 -6.27
CA LEU A 35 13.47 6.06 -4.88
C LEU A 35 11.95 6.00 -4.68
N LEU A 36 11.18 6.57 -5.62
CA LEU A 36 9.73 6.53 -5.56
C LEU A 36 9.21 5.11 -5.78
N ARG A 37 9.78 4.38 -6.75
CA ARG A 37 9.46 2.98 -6.99
C ARG A 37 9.78 2.11 -5.78
N GLU A 38 10.95 2.28 -5.18
CA GLU A 38 11.30 1.53 -3.95
C GLU A 38 10.27 1.75 -2.85
N THR A 39 9.80 2.99 -2.70
CA THR A 39 8.82 3.33 -1.67
C THR A 39 7.46 2.70 -1.97
N LEU A 40 6.99 2.78 -3.22
CA LEU A 40 5.70 2.22 -3.67
C LEU A 40 5.68 0.70 -3.73
N CYS A 41 6.81 0.05 -4.01
CA CYS A 41 6.93 -1.42 -4.00
C CYS A 41 7.06 -1.99 -2.58
N SER A 42 7.21 -1.13 -1.56
CA SER A 42 7.36 -1.54 -0.16
C SER A 42 6.12 -1.21 0.66
N THR A 43 5.88 -1.98 1.70
CA THR A 43 4.87 -1.69 2.74
C THR A 43 5.44 -0.85 3.87
N ASN A 44 6.74 -0.50 3.83
CA ASN A 44 7.47 0.17 4.90
C ASN A 44 6.78 1.46 5.41
N PRO A 45 6.26 2.37 4.56
CA PRO A 45 5.59 3.57 5.08
C PRO A 45 4.37 3.25 5.95
N MET A 46 3.55 2.28 5.51
CA MET A 46 2.36 1.85 6.25
C MET A 46 2.73 1.08 7.52
N GLU A 47 3.71 0.18 7.43
CA GLU A 47 4.18 -0.61 8.58
C GLU A 47 4.83 0.27 9.65
N SER A 48 5.64 1.25 9.23
CA SER A 48 6.25 2.23 10.14
C SER A 48 5.19 3.09 10.85
N ALA A 49 4.18 3.58 10.11
CA ALA A 49 3.07 4.33 10.69
C ALA A 49 2.27 3.49 11.69
N ASN A 50 1.94 2.25 11.33
CA ASN A 50 1.22 1.31 12.19
C ASN A 50 2.02 0.94 13.45
N SER A 51 3.33 0.74 13.31
CA SER A 51 4.23 0.45 14.43
C SER A 51 4.27 1.61 15.42
N ALA A 52 4.43 2.84 14.91
CA ALA A 52 4.40 4.05 15.73
C ALA A 52 3.06 4.25 16.45
N CYS A 53 1.94 4.14 15.72
CA CYS A 53 0.59 4.22 16.27
C CYS A 53 0.40 3.19 17.39
N ARG A 54 0.76 1.92 17.15
CA ARG A 54 0.70 0.84 18.16
C ARG A 54 1.53 1.16 19.40
N GLY A 55 2.72 1.75 19.23
CA GLY A 55 3.57 2.19 20.33
C GLY A 55 2.90 3.27 21.20
N ILE A 56 2.23 4.24 20.57
CA ILE A 56 1.55 5.35 21.24
C ILE A 56 0.35 4.85 22.04
N ILE A 57 -0.49 3.99 21.46
CA ILE A 57 -1.70 3.48 22.12
C ILE A 57 -1.45 2.21 22.94
N ARG A 58 -0.19 1.77 23.10
CA ARG A 58 0.18 0.46 23.70
C ARG A 58 -0.43 0.21 25.09
N ARG A 59 -0.69 1.27 25.86
CA ARG A 59 -1.27 1.17 27.22
C ARG A 59 -2.80 1.06 27.23
N VAL A 60 -3.45 1.29 26.10
CA VAL A 60 -4.90 1.13 25.96
C VAL A 60 -5.18 -0.34 25.65
N SER A 61 -5.52 -1.10 26.68
CA SER A 61 -5.80 -2.54 26.58
C SER A 61 -7.28 -2.88 26.63
N ASN A 62 -8.12 -1.95 27.11
CA ASN A 62 -9.56 -2.16 27.25
C ASN A 62 -10.33 -1.19 26.35
N PHE A 63 -10.70 -1.66 25.15
CA PHE A 63 -11.56 -0.94 24.23
C PHE A 63 -13.01 -1.34 24.51
N LYS A 64 -13.85 -0.36 24.88
CA LYS A 64 -15.26 -0.60 25.24
C LYS A 64 -16.15 -0.88 24.03
N ASP A 65 -15.83 -0.25 22.91
CA ASP A 65 -16.57 -0.33 21.66
C ASP A 65 -15.67 0.02 20.47
N GLY A 66 -16.19 -0.14 19.25
CA GLY A 66 -15.46 0.19 18.02
C GLY A 66 -15.18 1.68 17.85
N GLU A 67 -16.05 2.55 18.37
CA GLU A 67 -15.86 4.00 18.28
C GLU A 67 -14.66 4.45 19.12
N MET A 68 -14.52 3.90 20.33
CA MET A 68 -13.37 4.10 21.20
C MET A 68 -12.08 3.61 20.53
N ALA A 69 -12.12 2.45 19.88
CA ALA A 69 -10.96 1.94 19.13
C ALA A 69 -10.55 2.91 18.01
N LEU A 70 -11.51 3.45 17.24
CA LEU A 70 -11.25 4.43 16.20
C LEU A 70 -10.69 5.74 16.75
N ARG A 71 -11.22 6.26 17.86
CA ARG A 71 -10.69 7.48 18.52
C ARG A 71 -9.25 7.29 18.97
N HIS A 72 -8.94 6.15 19.59
CA HIS A 72 -7.57 5.85 20.00
C HIS A 72 -6.65 5.68 18.80
N ALA A 73 -7.08 4.96 17.74
CA ALA A 73 -6.31 4.83 16.51
C ALA A 73 -6.02 6.20 15.88
N ALA A 74 -7.02 7.08 15.77
CA ALA A 74 -6.85 8.43 15.27
C ALA A 74 -5.85 9.23 16.11
N ALA A 75 -5.97 9.19 17.45
CA ALA A 75 -5.00 9.82 18.35
C ALA A 75 -3.59 9.26 18.21
N GLY A 76 -3.46 7.94 18.03
CA GLY A 76 -2.21 7.26 17.76
C GLY A 76 -1.57 7.72 16.44
N PHE A 77 -2.36 7.82 15.37
CA PHE A 77 -1.88 8.30 14.08
C PHE A 77 -1.53 9.78 14.08
N MET A 78 -2.31 10.65 14.73
CA MET A 78 -1.95 12.07 14.93
C MET A 78 -0.63 12.20 15.69
N GLY A 79 -0.38 11.32 16.65
CA GLY A 79 0.89 11.27 17.36
C GLY A 79 2.06 10.79 16.49
N ALA A 80 1.81 9.78 15.65
CA ALA A 80 2.79 9.21 14.72
C ALA A 80 3.17 10.17 13.58
N GLU A 81 2.20 10.94 13.09
CA GLU A 81 2.35 11.90 12.00
C GLU A 81 3.48 12.91 12.25
N ARG A 82 3.70 13.30 13.51
CA ARG A 82 4.78 14.21 13.90
C ARG A 82 6.18 13.70 13.55
N GLY A 83 6.35 12.39 13.38
CA GLY A 83 7.60 11.77 12.96
C GLY A 83 7.69 11.50 11.45
N PHE A 84 6.66 11.84 10.67
CA PHE A 84 6.65 11.55 9.24
C PHE A 84 7.57 12.49 8.48
N ASN A 85 8.34 11.89 7.57
CA ASN A 85 9.18 12.60 6.62
C ASN A 85 8.51 12.59 5.25
N ARG A 86 9.00 13.46 4.35
CA ARG A 86 8.59 13.42 2.95
C ARG A 86 8.84 12.03 2.36
N VAL A 87 7.91 11.58 1.52
CA VAL A 87 8.03 10.34 0.75
C VAL A 87 9.36 10.37 -0.03
N ARG A 88 10.13 9.28 0.04
CA ARG A 88 11.39 9.20 -0.72
C ARG A 88 11.07 9.23 -2.21
N GLY A 89 11.80 10.05 -2.96
CA GLY A 89 11.51 10.25 -4.38
C GLY A 89 10.27 11.11 -4.67
N TYR A 90 9.75 11.89 -3.71
CA TYR A 90 8.58 12.78 -3.92
C TYR A 90 8.73 13.71 -5.13
N LYS A 91 9.95 14.05 -5.55
CA LYS A 91 10.21 14.85 -6.76
C LYS A 91 9.70 14.18 -8.05
N HIS A 92 9.57 12.85 -8.06
CA HIS A 92 9.04 12.08 -9.18
C HIS A 92 7.51 11.91 -9.15
N MET A 93 6.80 12.56 -8.22
CA MET A 93 5.34 12.43 -8.10
C MET A 93 4.60 12.89 -9.37
N GLY A 94 5.10 13.93 -10.05
CA GLY A 94 4.53 14.39 -11.33
C GLY A 94 4.65 13.34 -12.43
N VAL A 95 5.73 12.55 -12.44
CA VAL A 95 5.91 11.44 -13.40
C VAL A 95 4.90 10.34 -13.11
N LEU A 96 4.67 10.01 -11.84
CA LEU A 96 3.65 9.03 -11.46
C LEU A 96 2.26 9.48 -11.93
N LEU A 97 1.89 10.75 -11.71
CA LEU A 97 0.60 11.29 -12.16
C LEU A 97 0.43 11.15 -13.68
N ALA A 98 1.42 11.58 -14.46
CA ALA A 98 1.36 11.45 -15.92
C ALA A 98 1.23 9.98 -16.38
N MET A 99 1.93 9.05 -15.74
CA MET A 99 1.84 7.62 -16.08
C MET A 99 0.48 7.02 -15.71
N LEU A 100 -0.13 7.46 -14.60
CA LEU A 100 -1.47 7.05 -14.22
C LEU A 100 -2.54 7.60 -15.18
N GLU A 101 -2.40 8.85 -15.62
CA GLU A 101 -3.30 9.46 -16.60
C GLU A 101 -3.28 8.71 -17.93
N ILE A 102 -2.08 8.40 -18.46
CA ILE A 102 -1.92 7.62 -19.69
C ILE A 102 -2.55 6.23 -19.51
N ASN A 103 -2.27 5.54 -18.41
CA ASN A 103 -2.79 4.20 -18.17
C ASN A 103 -4.31 4.17 -18.01
N THR A 104 -4.89 5.20 -17.38
CA THR A 104 -6.34 5.31 -17.18
C THR A 104 -7.05 5.68 -18.49
N GLY A 105 -6.44 6.56 -19.31
CA GLY A 105 -6.93 6.89 -20.65
C GLY A 105 -7.01 5.66 -21.55
N ASP A 106 -5.97 4.81 -21.55
CA ASP A 106 -5.95 3.55 -22.30
C ASP A 106 -7.05 2.56 -21.83
N GLN A 107 -7.39 2.53 -20.54
CA GLN A 107 -8.46 1.65 -20.02
C GLN A 107 -9.86 2.07 -20.46
N THR A 108 -10.11 3.36 -20.71
CA THR A 108 -11.43 3.84 -21.18
C THR A 108 -11.71 3.44 -22.63
N VAL A 109 -10.68 3.40 -23.48
CA VAL A 109 -10.78 2.96 -24.88
C VAL A 109 -11.02 1.45 -24.96
N VAL A 110 -10.38 0.65 -24.11
CA VAL A 110 -10.53 -0.82 -24.10
C VAL A 110 -11.88 -1.29 -23.52
N LYS A 111 -12.54 -0.51 -22.65
CA LYS A 111 -13.86 -0.85 -22.10
C LYS A 111 -15.03 -0.43 -23.00
N THR A 112 -14.79 0.37 -24.03
CA THR A 112 -15.83 0.89 -24.95
C THR A 112 -15.85 0.14 -26.29
N ALA A 113 -14.89 -0.75 -26.54
CA ALA A 113 -14.83 -1.66 -27.69
C ALA A 113 -15.23 -3.09 -27.28
#